data_AF-A0A2D9WPW6-F1
#
_entry.id   AF-A0A2D9WPW6-F1
#
_cell.length_a   1.000
_cell.length_b   1.000
_cell.length_c   1.000
_cell.angle_alpha   90.00
_cell.angle_beta   90.00
_cell.angle_gamma   90.00
#
_symmetry.space_group_name_H-M   'P 1'
#
loop_
_entity.id
_entity.type
_entity.pdbx_description
1 polymer ?
#
loop_
_entity_poly.entity_id
_entity_poly.type
_entity_poly.pdbx_seq_one_letter_code
_entity_poly.pdbx_strand_id
1 'polypeptide(L)'
;MQKIITHSPTRQPRDGDVVIQVTDMSVHTRDFSATPSVGKKIVRAMDKKEATRVYVQSTGDLKKDKETINDKIENDPELVKLVRETEASGGKVFFAFPKGGAPTKLGNDAEQFMKSKNGKRILRGLAKDKPAE
;
A
#
# COMPACT_ATOMS: atom_id res chain seq x y z
N MET A 1 4.07 -21.07 -10.78
CA MET A 1 3.63 -19.68 -11.07
C MET A 1 4.87 -18.80 -11.07
N GLN A 2 5.04 -17.91 -12.05
CA GLN A 2 6.13 -16.91 -12.01
C GLN A 2 5.74 -15.78 -11.07
N LYS A 3 6.70 -15.36 -10.24
CA LYS A 3 6.55 -14.30 -9.24
C LYS A 3 7.28 -13.05 -9.73
N ILE A 4 6.79 -11.86 -9.40
CA ILE A 4 7.53 -10.62 -9.66
C ILE A 4 8.77 -10.60 -8.74
N ILE A 5 9.95 -10.41 -9.33
CA ILE A 5 11.20 -10.26 -8.58
C ILE A 5 11.57 -8.79 -8.56
N THR A 6 11.52 -8.18 -7.38
CA THR A 6 11.92 -6.78 -7.18
C THR A 6 13.44 -6.67 -7.01
N HIS A 7 14.05 -5.68 -7.64
CA HIS A 7 15.48 -5.38 -7.53
C HIS A 7 15.68 -3.87 -7.42
N SER A 8 16.86 -3.45 -6.93
CA SER A 8 17.21 -2.03 -6.91
C SER A 8 17.25 -1.48 -8.34
N PRO A 9 16.70 -0.28 -8.59
CA PRO A 9 16.65 0.28 -9.93
C PRO A 9 18.07 0.49 -10.47
N THR A 10 18.39 -0.15 -11.60
CA THR A 10 19.69 -0.01 -12.27
C THR A 10 19.80 1.23 -13.16
N ARG A 11 18.65 1.87 -13.45
CA ARG A 11 18.56 3.13 -14.21
C ARG A 11 17.34 3.94 -13.76
N GLN A 12 17.31 5.22 -14.10
CA GLN A 12 16.11 6.05 -13.98
C GLN A 12 15.05 5.64 -15.02
N PRO A 13 13.75 5.91 -14.74
CA PRO A 13 12.67 5.72 -15.71
C PRO A 13 12.91 6.55 -16.99
N ARG A 14 12.48 6.01 -18.12
CA ARG A 14 12.53 6.59 -19.46
C ARG A 14 11.15 6.50 -20.11
N ASP A 15 10.98 7.15 -21.26
CA ASP A 15 9.77 7.02 -22.07
C ASP A 15 9.52 5.55 -22.43
N GLY A 16 8.30 5.08 -22.17
CA GLY A 16 7.90 3.67 -22.30
C GLY A 16 7.93 2.86 -21.00
N ASP A 17 8.50 3.40 -19.92
CA ASP A 17 8.45 2.77 -18.60
C ASP A 17 7.14 3.10 -17.86
N VAL A 18 6.72 2.19 -16.98
CA VAL A 18 5.57 2.39 -16.08
C VAL A 18 6.08 2.70 -14.69
N VAL A 19 5.67 3.83 -14.12
CA VAL A 19 6.04 4.22 -12.74
C VAL A 19 4.80 4.17 -11.86
N ILE A 20 4.79 3.24 -10.91
CA ILE A 20 3.78 3.14 -9.86
C ILE A 20 4.31 3.89 -8.64
N GLN A 21 3.74 5.07 -8.37
CA GLN A 21 4.15 5.89 -7.23
C GLN A 21 3.27 5.61 -6.01
N VAL A 22 3.89 5.23 -4.91
CA VAL A 22 3.24 5.15 -3.61
C VAL A 22 3.31 6.53 -2.96
N THR A 23 2.14 7.12 -2.68
CA THR A 23 2.05 8.50 -2.17
C THR A 23 2.01 8.56 -0.65
N ASP A 24 1.18 7.72 -0.03
CA ASP A 24 0.89 7.73 1.40
C ASP A 24 0.29 6.39 1.83
N MET A 25 0.28 6.16 3.14
CA MET A 25 -0.39 5.02 3.77
C MET A 25 -1.38 5.55 4.80
N SER A 26 -2.55 4.93 4.91
CA SER A 26 -3.58 5.33 5.87
C SER A 26 -3.99 4.15 6.74
N VAL A 27 -4.02 4.36 8.06
CA VAL A 27 -4.52 3.38 9.03
C VAL A 27 -5.98 3.66 9.32
N HIS A 28 -6.83 2.65 9.11
CA HIS A 28 -8.26 2.73 9.32
C HIS A 28 -8.66 1.93 10.57
N THR A 29 -9.64 2.46 11.31
CA THR A 29 -10.29 1.76 12.44
C THR A 29 -11.45 0.88 11.99
N ARG A 30 -12.08 1.22 10.86
CA ARG A 30 -13.13 0.44 10.24
C ARG A 30 -12.53 -0.77 9.54
N ASP A 31 -13.21 -1.90 9.65
CA ASP A 31 -12.88 -3.10 8.89
C ASP A 31 -13.23 -2.90 7.40
N PHE A 32 -12.25 -2.43 6.64
CA PHE A 32 -12.33 -2.38 5.19
C PHE A 32 -11.98 -3.76 4.63
N SER A 33 -12.87 -4.31 3.81
CA SER A 33 -12.56 -5.53 3.06
C SER A 33 -11.28 -5.32 2.25
N ALA A 34 -10.32 -6.22 2.42
CA ALA A 34 -9.09 -6.16 1.65
C ALA A 34 -9.38 -6.17 0.16
N THR A 35 -8.62 -5.40 -0.62
CA THR A 35 -8.78 -5.33 -2.07
C THR A 35 -8.52 -6.72 -2.66
N PRO A 36 -9.48 -7.32 -3.40
CA PRO A 36 -9.36 -8.70 -3.89
C PRO A 36 -8.24 -8.89 -4.91
N SER A 37 -8.08 -7.97 -5.87
CA SER A 37 -6.95 -7.93 -6.79
C SER A 37 -6.36 -6.54 -6.84
N VAL A 38 -5.08 -6.47 -6.51
CA VAL A 38 -4.29 -5.24 -6.50
C VAL A 38 -3.97 -4.85 -7.94
N GLY A 39 -3.59 -5.81 -8.78
CA GLY A 39 -3.24 -5.62 -10.19
C GLY A 39 -4.39 -5.05 -10.99
N LYS A 40 -5.60 -5.64 -10.92
CA LYS A 40 -6.77 -5.09 -11.64
C LYS A 40 -7.06 -3.64 -11.27
N LYS A 41 -6.90 -3.31 -9.98
CA LYS A 41 -7.18 -1.97 -9.49
C LYS A 41 -6.15 -0.96 -9.99
N ILE A 42 -4.88 -1.35 -10.04
CA ILE A 42 -3.79 -0.53 -10.58
C ILE A 42 -3.95 -0.35 -12.09
N VAL A 43 -4.15 -1.42 -12.86
CA VAL A 43 -4.34 -1.35 -14.32
C VAL A 43 -5.50 -0.42 -14.67
N ARG A 44 -6.65 -0.59 -14.01
CA ARG A 44 -7.81 0.29 -14.22
C ARG A 44 -7.52 1.75 -13.87
N ALA A 45 -6.70 2.00 -12.85
CA ALA A 45 -6.30 3.34 -12.45
C ALA A 45 -5.34 3.97 -13.48
N MET A 46 -4.44 3.17 -14.07
CA MET A 46 -3.57 3.58 -15.16
C MET A 46 -4.37 3.97 -16.41
N ASP A 47 -5.33 3.14 -16.82
CA ASP A 47 -6.20 3.41 -17.99
C ASP A 47 -6.96 4.74 -17.83
N LYS A 48 -7.39 5.03 -16.61
CA LYS A 48 -8.13 6.25 -16.26
C LYS A 48 -7.23 7.44 -15.95
N LYS A 49 -5.92 7.23 -15.79
CA LYS A 49 -4.96 8.24 -15.30
C LYS A 49 -5.37 8.85 -13.96
N GLU A 50 -5.90 8.01 -13.06
CA GLU A 50 -6.40 8.43 -11.75
C GLU A 50 -5.58 7.76 -10.62
N ALA A 51 -5.45 8.45 -9.50
CA ALA A 51 -4.89 7.84 -8.29
C ALA A 51 -5.91 6.85 -7.69
N THR A 52 -5.41 5.74 -7.13
CA THR A 52 -6.25 4.72 -6.48
C THR A 52 -5.69 4.30 -5.13
N ARG A 53 -6.54 3.73 -4.28
CA ARG A 53 -6.16 3.18 -2.98
C ARG A 53 -6.28 1.67 -2.96
N VAL A 54 -5.29 0.98 -2.44
CA VAL A 54 -5.34 -0.47 -2.21
C VAL A 54 -5.48 -0.71 -0.72
N TYR A 55 -6.46 -1.53 -0.34
CA TYR A 55 -6.72 -1.87 1.05
C TYR A 55 -6.15 -3.25 1.35
N VAL A 56 -5.40 -3.35 2.44
CA VAL A 56 -4.86 -4.62 2.93
C VAL A 56 -5.28 -4.77 4.38
N GLN A 57 -5.61 -6.00 4.77
CA GLN A 57 -6.00 -6.29 6.13
C GLN A 57 -4.75 -6.19 7.01
N SER A 58 -4.84 -5.39 8.07
CA SER A 58 -3.75 -5.26 9.04
C SER A 58 -3.88 -6.34 10.10
N THR A 59 -2.75 -6.95 10.44
CA THR A 59 -2.57 -7.88 11.56
C THR A 59 -2.24 -7.15 12.87
N GLY A 60 -2.10 -5.81 12.82
CA GLY A 60 -1.62 -5.00 13.93
C GLY A 60 -0.10 -5.01 14.10
N ASP A 61 0.61 -5.86 13.35
CA ASP A 61 2.07 -5.90 13.27
C ASP A 61 2.53 -5.36 11.91
N LEU A 62 3.14 -4.18 11.93
CA LEU A 62 3.60 -3.49 10.73
C LEU A 62 4.61 -4.29 9.90
N LYS A 63 5.38 -5.22 10.49
CA LYS A 63 6.31 -6.05 9.73
C LYS A 63 5.56 -7.11 8.93
N LYS A 64 4.63 -7.82 9.57
CA LYS A 64 3.78 -8.83 8.93
C LYS A 64 2.86 -8.23 7.88
N ASP A 65 2.38 -7.01 8.13
CA ASP A 65 1.55 -6.27 7.18
C ASP A 65 2.33 -5.93 5.91
N LYS A 66 3.60 -5.55 6.03
CA LYS A 66 4.49 -5.31 4.88
C LYS A 66 4.72 -6.58 4.07
N GLU A 67 4.99 -7.71 4.73
CA GLU A 67 5.13 -9.00 4.05
C GLU A 67 3.85 -9.38 3.30
N THR A 68 2.69 -9.20 3.93
CA THR A 68 1.38 -9.44 3.32
C THR A 68 1.13 -8.55 2.10
N ILE A 69 1.53 -7.27 2.18
CA ILE A 69 1.45 -6.34 1.05
C ILE A 69 2.34 -6.82 -0.10
N ASN A 70 3.60 -7.19 0.18
CA ASN A 70 4.53 -7.66 -0.83
C ASN A 70 4.00 -8.93 -1.50
N ASP A 71 3.53 -9.90 -0.73
CA ASP A 71 2.97 -11.14 -1.28
C ASP A 71 1.75 -10.90 -2.17
N LYS A 72 0.89 -9.94 -1.79
CA LYS A 72 -0.26 -9.57 -2.63
C LYS A 72 0.14 -8.89 -3.92
N ILE A 73 1.24 -8.14 -3.94
CA ILE A 73 1.72 -7.46 -5.15
C ILE A 73 2.47 -8.46 -6.04
N GLU A 74 3.39 -9.23 -5.47
CA GLU A 74 4.32 -10.07 -6.21
C GLU A 74 3.65 -11.28 -6.87
N ASN A 75 2.52 -11.73 -6.30
CA ASN A 75 1.77 -12.87 -6.80
C ASN A 75 0.47 -12.48 -7.53
N ASP A 76 0.15 -11.20 -7.69
CA ASP A 76 -1.06 -10.78 -8.41
C ASP A 76 -0.92 -11.06 -9.92
N PRO A 77 -1.77 -11.93 -10.51
CA PRO A 77 -1.62 -12.35 -11.91
C PRO A 77 -1.69 -11.21 -12.92
N GLU A 78 -2.48 -10.17 -12.64
CA GLU A 78 -2.69 -9.04 -13.53
C GLU A 78 -1.50 -8.09 -13.48
N LEU A 79 -0.88 -7.98 -12.30
CA LEU A 79 0.34 -7.21 -12.12
C LEU A 79 1.54 -7.93 -12.77
N VAL A 80 1.61 -9.26 -12.67
CA VAL A 80 2.58 -10.08 -13.42
C VAL A 80 2.41 -9.89 -14.93
N LYS A 81 1.17 -9.88 -15.41
CA LYS A 81 0.87 -9.65 -16.83
C LYS A 81 1.33 -8.26 -17.29
N LEU A 82 1.02 -7.21 -16.53
CA LEU A 82 1.47 -5.84 -16.80
C LEU A 82 3.00 -5.74 -16.91
N VAL A 83 3.72 -6.36 -15.98
CA VAL A 83 5.19 -6.37 -15.99
C VAL A 83 5.70 -7.01 -17.28
N ARG A 84 5.17 -8.17 -17.67
CA ARG A 84 5.58 -8.86 -18.90
C ARG A 84 5.29 -8.07 -20.17
N GLU A 85 4.11 -7.45 -20.27
CA GLU A 85 3.74 -6.63 -21.44
C GLU A 85 4.64 -5.39 -21.54
N THR A 86 4.98 -4.79 -20.40
CA THR A 86 5.91 -3.65 -20.34
C THR A 86 7.32 -4.08 -20.74
N GLU A 87 7.80 -5.23 -20.26
CA GLU A 87 9.12 -5.77 -20.63
C GLU A 87 9.20 -6.17 -22.10
N ALA A 88 8.14 -6.76 -22.66
CA ALA A 88 8.07 -7.17 -24.06
C ALA A 88 8.13 -5.97 -25.02
N SER A 89 7.67 -4.79 -24.59
CA SER A 89 7.81 -3.53 -25.34
C SER A 89 9.14 -2.81 -25.09
N GLY A 90 10.06 -3.42 -24.32
CA GLY A 90 11.38 -2.86 -23.99
C GLY A 90 11.39 -1.90 -22.80
N GLY A 91 10.24 -1.72 -22.14
CA GLY A 91 10.10 -0.90 -20.94
C GLY A 91 10.37 -1.68 -19.64
N LYS A 92 10.28 -0.98 -18.51
CA LYS A 92 10.33 -1.54 -17.16
C LYS A 92 9.24 -0.95 -16.27
N VAL A 93 8.83 -1.71 -15.26
CA VAL A 93 7.92 -1.24 -14.21
C VAL A 93 8.72 -0.83 -12.98
N PHE A 94 8.51 0.39 -12.49
CA PHE A 94 9.17 0.94 -11.31
C PHE A 94 8.17 1.17 -10.18
N PHE A 95 8.53 0.74 -8.98
CA PHE A 95 7.85 1.16 -7.75
C PHE A 95 8.61 2.33 -7.12
N ALA A 96 7.99 3.50 -7.10
CA ALA A 96 8.59 4.70 -6.54
C ALA A 96 7.99 5.01 -5.16
N PHE A 97 8.88 5.17 -4.17
CA PHE A 97 8.54 5.61 -2.82
C PHE A 97 9.09 7.03 -2.57
N PRO A 98 8.43 7.85 -1.72
CA PRO A 98 8.92 9.18 -1.38
C PRO A 98 10.28 9.11 -0.65
N LYS A 99 11.13 10.13 -0.81
CA LYS A 99 12.52 10.17 -0.28
C LYS A 99 12.67 10.13 1.25
N GLY A 100 11.60 9.92 2.02
CA GLY A 100 11.61 9.71 3.46
C GLY A 100 10.70 8.57 3.92
N GLY A 101 10.29 7.69 2.98
CA GLY A 101 9.21 6.73 3.18
C GLY A 101 7.84 7.33 2.88
N ALA A 102 6.85 6.46 2.65
CA ALA A 102 5.48 6.89 2.47
C ALA A 102 4.92 7.39 3.81
N PRO A 103 4.41 8.64 3.90
CA PRO A 103 3.84 9.15 5.13
C PRO A 103 2.65 8.31 5.57
N THR A 104 2.70 7.79 6.80
CA THR A 104 1.57 7.09 7.42
C THR A 104 0.67 8.10 8.11
N LYS A 105 -0.61 8.12 7.74
CA LYS A 105 -1.64 8.98 8.30
C LYS A 105 -2.77 8.17 8.91
N LEU A 106 -3.60 8.81 9.72
CA LEU A 106 -4.86 8.24 10.14
C LEU A 106 -5.89 8.41 9.02
N GLY A 107 -6.67 7.37 8.76
CA GLY A 107 -7.86 7.48 7.93
C GLY A 107 -8.92 8.35 8.61
N ASN A 108 -9.85 8.91 7.83
CA ASN A 108 -10.90 9.80 8.35
C ASN A 108 -11.71 9.18 9.50
N ASP A 109 -11.98 7.88 9.42
CA ASP A 109 -12.67 7.12 10.46
C ASP A 109 -11.84 7.01 11.74
N ALA A 110 -10.53 6.77 11.62
CA ALA A 110 -9.62 6.74 12.76
C ALA A 110 -9.51 8.12 13.40
N GLU A 111 -9.44 9.20 12.61
CA GLU A 111 -9.47 10.56 13.13
C GLU A 111 -10.78 10.87 13.88
N GLN A 112 -11.92 10.45 13.33
CA GLN A 112 -13.22 10.60 13.98
C GLN A 112 -13.28 9.82 15.30
N PHE A 113 -12.76 8.59 15.32
CA PHE A 113 -12.65 7.79 16.53
C PHE A 113 -11.83 8.51 17.61
N MET A 114 -10.64 9.03 17.28
CA MET A 114 -9.78 9.77 18.20
C MET A 114 -10.46 11.03 18.76
N LYS A 115 -11.27 11.71 17.95
CA LYS A 115 -12.03 12.91 18.36
C LYS A 115 -13.27 12.59 19.19
N SER A 116 -13.79 11.36 19.10
CA SER A 116 -15.00 10.92 19.80
C SER A 116 -14.83 10.80 21.32
N LYS A 117 -15.93 10.94 22.08
CA LYS A 117 -15.95 10.76 23.54
C LYS A 117 -15.50 9.35 23.95
N ASN A 118 -15.91 8.33 23.17
CA ASN A 118 -15.57 6.93 23.42
C ASN A 118 -14.08 6.67 23.15
N GLY A 119 -13.55 7.15 22.01
CA GLY A 119 -12.11 7.04 21.72
C GLY A 119 -11.26 7.71 22.79
N LYS A 120 -11.60 8.94 23.19
CA LYS A 120 -10.92 9.63 24.31
C LYS A 120 -10.99 8.87 25.64
N ARG A 121 -12.04 8.09 25.89
CA ARG A 121 -12.15 7.26 27.11
C ARG A 121 -11.24 6.05 27.04
N ILE A 122 -11.24 5.33 25.91
CA ILE A 122 -10.41 4.14 25.69
C ILE A 122 -8.92 4.51 25.77
N LEU A 123 -8.52 5.59 25.08
CA LEU A 123 -7.12 6.06 25.10
C LEU A 123 -6.65 6.45 26.51
N ARG A 124 -7.53 7.06 27.33
CA ARG A 124 -7.22 7.37 28.72
C ARG A 124 -7.05 6.12 29.59
N GLY A 125 -7.77 5.03 29.30
CA GLY A 125 -7.57 3.74 29.96
C GLY A 125 -6.20 3.17 29.61
N LEU A 126 -5.90 3.06 28.32
CA LEU A 126 -4.61 2.56 27.82
C LEU A 126 -3.41 3.35 28.33
N ALA A 127 -3.54 4.67 28.46
CA ALA A 127 -2.47 5.53 29.00
C ALA A 127 -2.22 5.31 30.49
N LYS A 128 -3.23 4.86 31.26
CA LYS A 128 -3.09 4.51 32.68
C LYS A 128 -2.53 3.11 32.89
N ASP A 129 -2.79 2.21 31.95
CA ASP A 129 -2.34 0.81 32.00
C ASP A 129 -0.90 0.63 31.48
N LYS A 130 -0.28 1.69 30.91
CA LYS A 130 1.15 1.68 30.64
C LYS A 130 1.91 1.71 31.98
N PRO A 131 2.79 0.74 32.28
CA PRO A 131 3.71 0.88 33.39
C PRO A 131 4.54 2.14 33.16
N ALA A 132 4.73 2.95 34.20
CA ALA A 132 5.67 4.06 34.16
C ALA A 132 7.05 3.50 33.79
N GLU A 133 7.66 4.02 32.72
CA GLU A 133 9.09 3.81 32.43
C GLU A 133 9.95 4.37 33.56
#